data_AF-A0A7V9NNM6-F1
#
_entry.id   AF-A0A7V9NNM6-F1
#
_cell.length_a   1.000
_cell.length_b   1.000
_cell.length_c   1.000
_cell.angle_alpha   90.00
_cell.angle_beta   90.00
_cell.angle_gamma   90.00
#
_symmetry.space_group_name_H-M   'P 1'
#
loop_
_entity.id
_entity.type
_entity.pdbx_description
1 polymer ?
#
loop_
_entity_poly.entity_id
_entity_poly.type
_entity_poly.pdbx_seq_one_letter_code
_entity_poly.pdbx_strand_id
1 'polypeptide(L)'
;MQKKILIVDDHDDLSTVLTHEFSKLGHVVVLCESRDEAVSLIKDKDFDLIITDLDGEHLTSKSDETDNITCLPEIVPDSRSNVKAFKICVSNSQKNEINDDELKNLIETTLNYKAKFVDQKEIVQNLREKIEFEIPSVISVMHAILDYLMKRVEKIGVVNAESSNLFVALDEAFVNAVKHGNKFDVAKFVRISAEVSAKEARFTIEDEGEGFDVNGIP
;
A
#
# COMPACT_ATOMS: atom_id res chain seq x y z
N MET A 1 10.03 17.98 6.21
CA MET A 1 9.81 18.33 7.65
C MET A 1 10.01 17.07 8.46
N GLN A 2 10.12 17.11 9.79
CA GLN A 2 10.13 15.85 10.55
C GLN A 2 8.74 15.21 10.45
N LYS A 3 8.68 13.94 10.02
CA LYS A 3 7.45 13.16 9.84
C LYS A 3 7.45 12.00 10.81
N LYS A 4 6.27 11.57 11.24
CA LYS A 4 6.11 10.47 12.17
C LYS A 4 5.54 9.26 11.44
N ILE A 5 6.36 8.23 11.30
CA ILE A 5 6.08 7.05 10.48
C ILE A 5 5.86 5.87 11.40
N LEU A 6 4.74 5.16 11.24
CA LEU A 6 4.50 3.87 11.88
C LEU A 6 4.88 2.76 10.90
N ILE A 7 5.68 1.81 11.35
CA ILE A 7 5.95 0.59 10.59
C ILE A 7 5.44 -0.58 11.43
N VAL A 8 4.53 -1.33 10.84
CA VAL A 8 3.93 -2.54 11.40
C VAL A 8 4.51 -3.71 10.63
N ASP A 9 5.38 -4.49 11.27
CA ASP A 9 6.14 -5.54 10.60
C ASP A 9 6.34 -6.71 11.55
N ASP A 10 5.85 -7.89 11.17
CA ASP A 10 6.02 -9.12 11.96
C ASP A 10 7.38 -9.79 11.73
N HIS A 11 8.12 -9.36 10.71
CA HIS A 11 9.47 -9.83 10.39
C HIS A 11 10.43 -8.64 10.31
N ASP A 12 11.38 -8.52 11.24
CA ASP A 12 12.24 -7.31 11.38
C ASP A 12 13.10 -6.91 10.15
N ASP A 13 13.05 -7.68 9.06
CA ASP A 13 13.79 -7.44 7.82
C ASP A 13 13.47 -6.08 7.17
N LEU A 14 12.19 -5.68 7.10
CA LEU A 14 11.80 -4.43 6.45
C LEU A 14 11.83 -3.27 7.46
N SER A 15 11.31 -3.46 8.68
CA SER A 15 11.31 -2.45 9.74
C SER A 15 12.70 -1.93 10.08
N THR A 16 13.70 -2.79 10.24
CA THR A 16 15.06 -2.36 10.60
C THR A 16 15.64 -1.44 9.52
N VAL A 17 15.50 -1.82 8.25
CA VAL A 17 16.11 -1.07 7.16
C VAL A 17 15.40 0.26 6.92
N LEU A 18 14.07 0.26 6.93
CA LEU A 18 13.28 1.49 6.78
C LEU A 18 13.47 2.45 7.96
N THR A 19 13.60 1.91 9.19
CA THR A 19 13.92 2.73 10.37
C THR A 19 15.22 3.49 10.17
N HIS A 20 16.25 2.81 9.70
CA HIS A 20 17.55 3.43 9.43
C HIS A 20 17.47 4.49 8.33
N GLU A 21 16.82 4.19 7.20
CA GLU A 21 16.72 5.14 6.08
C GLU A 21 15.86 6.37 6.43
N PHE A 22 14.71 6.19 7.08
CA PHE A 22 13.85 7.31 7.45
C PHE A 22 14.41 8.14 8.60
N SER A 23 15.12 7.52 9.56
CA SER A 23 15.79 8.27 10.63
C SER A 23 16.93 9.14 10.08
N LYS A 24 17.66 8.68 9.06
CA LYS A 24 18.67 9.48 8.36
C LYS A 24 18.09 10.71 7.67
N LEU A 25 16.87 10.61 7.16
CA LEU A 25 16.13 11.72 6.57
C LEU A 25 15.52 12.66 7.63
N GLY A 26 15.65 12.32 8.92
CA GLY A 26 15.21 13.14 10.05
C GLY A 26 13.78 12.84 10.53
N HIS A 27 13.15 11.77 10.04
CA HIS A 27 11.82 11.35 10.46
C HIS A 27 11.88 10.56 11.78
N VAL A 28 10.75 10.55 12.50
CA VAL A 28 10.55 9.73 13.71
C VAL A 28 9.86 8.45 13.29
N VAL A 29 10.50 7.32 13.52
CA VAL A 29 9.93 6.01 13.21
C VAL A 29 9.48 5.34 14.51
N VAL A 30 8.27 4.79 14.49
CA VAL A 30 7.71 3.95 15.56
C VAL A 30 7.46 2.57 14.96
N LEU A 31 7.83 1.53 15.71
CA LEU A 31 7.69 0.14 15.30
C LEU A 31 6.64 -0.57 16.14
N CYS A 32 5.94 -1.53 15.55
CA CYS A 32 5.15 -2.54 16.24
C CYS A 32 5.07 -3.82 15.41
N GLU A 33 4.83 -4.96 16.06
CA GLU A 33 4.94 -6.29 15.43
C GLU A 33 3.58 -6.93 15.15
N SER A 34 2.48 -6.29 15.57
CA SER A 34 1.14 -6.85 15.43
C SER A 34 0.08 -5.80 15.14
N ARG A 35 -1.02 -6.27 14.54
CA ARG A 35 -2.19 -5.45 14.28
C ARG A 35 -2.76 -4.83 15.56
N ASP A 36 -2.88 -5.59 16.65
CA ASP A 36 -3.48 -5.12 17.91
C ASP A 36 -2.68 -3.95 18.54
N GLU A 37 -1.35 -4.02 18.45
CA GLU A 37 -0.47 -2.92 18.87
C GLU A 37 -0.62 -1.70 17.95
N ALA A 38 -0.66 -1.92 16.64
CA ALA A 38 -0.85 -0.85 15.66
C ALA A 38 -2.17 -0.11 15.88
N VAL A 39 -3.26 -0.84 16.14
CA VAL A 39 -4.59 -0.29 16.48
C VAL A 39 -4.49 0.64 17.69
N SER A 40 -3.84 0.18 18.76
CA SER A 40 -3.68 0.96 19.99
C SER A 40 -2.86 2.23 19.75
N LEU A 41 -1.78 2.12 18.97
CA LEU A 41 -0.93 3.26 18.62
C LEU A 41 -1.67 4.28 17.75
N ILE A 42 -2.43 3.84 16.74
CA ILE A 42 -3.17 4.74 15.84
C ILE A 42 -4.29 5.48 16.58
N LYS A 43 -4.93 4.84 17.58
CA LYS A 43 -5.93 5.50 18.44
C LYS A 43 -5.32 6.60 19.33
N ASP A 44 -4.10 6.39 19.82
CA ASP A 44 -3.45 7.30 20.78
C ASP A 44 -2.54 8.37 20.13
N LYS A 45 -2.11 8.15 18.90
CA LYS A 45 -1.06 8.93 18.24
C LYS A 45 -1.40 9.18 16.77
N ASP A 46 -1.23 10.42 16.33
CA ASP A 46 -1.16 10.73 14.91
C ASP A 46 0.16 10.25 14.30
N PHE A 47 0.04 9.72 13.09
CA PHE A 47 1.13 9.33 12.19
C PHE A 47 0.89 9.95 10.82
N ASP A 48 1.95 10.32 10.12
CA ASP A 48 1.93 10.83 8.75
C ASP A 48 1.77 9.70 7.72
N LEU A 49 2.52 8.63 7.95
CA LEU A 49 2.64 7.48 7.07
C LEU A 49 2.59 6.22 7.92
N ILE A 50 1.78 5.26 7.50
CA ILE A 50 1.69 3.95 8.11
C ILE A 50 2.06 2.94 7.03
N ILE A 51 3.08 2.13 7.31
CA ILE A 51 3.53 1.03 6.46
C ILE A 51 3.22 -0.25 7.23
N THR A 52 2.56 -1.19 6.59
CA THR A 52 2.21 -2.48 7.18
C THR A 52 2.69 -3.59 6.26
N ASP A 53 3.46 -4.53 6.80
CA ASP A 53 3.80 -5.80 6.16
C ASP A 53 3.54 -6.89 7.19
N LEU A 54 2.47 -7.67 7.01
CA LEU A 54 2.04 -8.66 7.98
C LEU A 54 1.69 -9.98 7.30
N ASP A 55 1.98 -11.08 7.97
CA ASP A 55 1.70 -12.43 7.49
C ASP A 55 0.68 -13.16 8.38
N GLY A 56 -0.17 -13.97 7.76
CA GLY A 56 -0.97 -15.01 8.39
C GLY A 56 -1.75 -14.57 9.64
N GLU A 57 -1.36 -15.13 10.79
CA GLU A 57 -2.06 -14.95 12.08
C GLU A 57 -1.99 -13.52 12.61
N HIS A 58 -0.93 -12.77 12.28
CA HIS A 58 -0.73 -11.38 12.71
C HIS A 58 -1.64 -10.39 11.96
N LEU A 59 -2.33 -10.84 10.90
CA LEU A 59 -3.34 -10.07 10.18
C LEU A 59 -4.67 -9.98 10.96
N THR A 60 -4.93 -10.90 11.88
CA THR A 60 -6.21 -10.96 12.61
C THR A 60 -6.14 -10.22 13.94
N SER A 61 -7.17 -9.42 14.25
CA SER A 61 -7.34 -8.87 15.60
C SER A 61 -8.03 -9.88 16.51
N LYS A 62 -7.64 -9.93 17.77
CA LYS A 62 -8.33 -10.76 18.79
C LYS A 62 -9.64 -10.14 19.27
N SER A 63 -9.87 -8.87 18.97
CA SER A 63 -11.12 -8.16 19.24
C SER A 63 -12.03 -8.19 18.01
N ASP A 64 -13.28 -8.60 18.20
CA ASP A 64 -14.39 -8.54 17.23
C ASP A 64 -14.81 -7.10 16.85
N GLU A 65 -14.11 -6.09 17.36
CA GLU A 65 -14.30 -4.70 16.93
C GLU A 65 -13.72 -4.56 15.52
N THR A 66 -14.59 -4.71 14.53
CA THR A 66 -14.42 -4.17 13.17
C THR A 66 -14.43 -2.64 13.22
N ASP A 67 -13.55 -2.04 14.01
CA ASP A 67 -13.16 -0.67 13.77
C ASP A 67 -12.46 -0.70 12.42
N ASN A 68 -13.14 -0.22 11.38
CA ASN A 68 -12.56 0.08 10.09
C ASN A 68 -11.52 1.20 10.30
N ILE A 69 -10.38 0.85 10.87
CA ILE A 69 -9.23 1.74 10.97
C ILE A 69 -8.69 1.84 9.55
N THR A 70 -9.03 2.95 8.91
CA THR A 70 -8.86 3.21 7.48
C THR A 70 -7.46 2.84 6.96
N CYS A 71 -6.42 2.97 7.79
CA CYS A 71 -5.04 2.76 7.38
C CYS A 71 -4.44 1.35 7.58
N LEU A 72 -5.15 0.40 8.19
CA LEU A 72 -4.66 -0.98 8.29
C LEU A 72 -5.22 -1.84 7.15
N PRO A 73 -4.55 -2.93 6.75
CA PRO A 73 -5.07 -3.83 5.71
C PRO A 73 -6.44 -4.38 6.09
N GLU A 74 -7.35 -4.47 5.14
CA GLU A 74 -8.64 -5.12 5.37
C GLU A 74 -8.45 -6.64 5.44
N ILE A 75 -8.95 -7.24 6.52
CA ILE A 75 -8.83 -8.67 6.79
C ILE A 75 -9.74 -9.42 5.82
N VAL A 76 -9.17 -10.28 4.97
CA VAL A 76 -9.96 -11.26 4.22
C VAL A 76 -10.11 -12.50 5.11
N PRO A 77 -11.32 -12.86 5.55
CA PRO A 77 -11.56 -13.89 6.57
C PRO A 77 -11.27 -15.33 6.12
N ASP A 78 -10.56 -15.56 5.02
CA ASP A 78 -10.19 -16.91 4.58
C ASP A 78 -8.88 -17.33 5.26
N SER A 79 -9.03 -17.96 6.43
CA SER A 79 -7.99 -18.43 7.36
C SER A 79 -7.07 -19.50 6.73
N ARG A 80 -6.16 -19.09 5.85
CA ARG A 80 -5.06 -19.94 5.37
C ARG A 80 -3.72 -19.30 5.72
N SER A 81 -2.76 -20.12 6.15
CA SER A 81 -1.41 -19.75 6.59
C SER A 81 -0.51 -19.07 5.54
N ASN A 82 -1.03 -18.78 4.34
CA ASN A 82 -0.24 -18.32 3.20
C ASN A 82 -0.72 -16.95 2.68
N VAL A 83 -1.39 -16.17 3.52
CA VAL A 83 -1.84 -14.81 3.20
C VAL A 83 -0.84 -13.81 3.74
N LYS A 84 -0.38 -12.91 2.89
CA LYS A 84 0.43 -11.74 3.25
C LYS A 84 -0.39 -10.48 2.95
N ALA A 85 -0.32 -9.48 3.81
CA ALA A 85 -0.89 -8.17 3.50
C ALA A 85 0.18 -7.09 3.65
N PHE A 86 0.34 -6.31 2.58
CA PHE A 86 1.19 -5.14 2.56
C PHE A 86 0.34 -3.91 2.30
N LYS A 87 0.46 -2.87 3.13
CA LYS A 87 -0.26 -1.61 2.95
C LYS A 87 0.64 -0.41 3.21
N ILE A 88 0.52 0.60 2.37
CA ILE A 88 1.02 1.95 2.68
C ILE A 88 -0.17 2.90 2.76
N CYS A 89 -0.35 3.58 3.89
CA CYS A 89 -1.41 4.55 4.10
C CYS A 89 -0.83 5.90 4.52
N VAL A 90 -1.21 6.96 3.82
CA VAL A 90 -0.98 8.34 4.26
C VAL A 90 -2.19 8.79 5.09
N SER A 91 -1.94 9.20 6.33
CA SER A 91 -3.04 9.58 7.23
C SER A 91 -3.72 10.88 6.80
N ASN A 92 -5.03 10.97 7.07
CA ASN A 92 -5.84 12.13 6.75
C ASN A 92 -5.43 13.39 7.55
N SER A 93 -4.88 13.23 8.77
CA SER A 93 -4.56 14.34 9.69
C SER A 93 -3.43 15.26 9.19
N GLN A 94 -2.50 14.78 8.36
CA GLN A 94 -1.29 15.52 7.94
C GLN A 94 -1.11 15.62 6.43
N LYS A 95 -2.18 15.35 5.69
CA LYS A 95 -2.22 15.33 4.22
C LYS A 95 -1.65 16.58 3.53
N ASN A 96 -1.83 17.75 4.12
CA ASN A 96 -1.36 19.02 3.55
C ASN A 96 0.10 19.36 3.92
N GLU A 97 0.76 18.54 4.72
CA GLU A 97 2.09 18.82 5.25
C GLU A 97 3.20 17.98 4.61
N ILE A 98 2.85 16.99 3.79
CA ILE A 98 3.83 16.17 3.06
C ILE A 98 3.91 16.72 1.63
N ASN A 99 5.09 17.17 1.22
CA ASN A 99 5.31 17.60 -0.16
C ASN A 99 5.36 16.38 -1.10
N ASP A 100 4.94 16.55 -2.36
CA ASP A 100 4.92 15.52 -3.39
C ASP A 100 6.27 14.79 -3.56
N ASP A 101 7.39 15.53 -3.53
CA ASP A 101 8.73 14.94 -3.63
C ASP A 101 9.11 14.14 -2.36
N GLU A 102 8.71 14.62 -1.19
CA GLU A 102 8.95 13.93 0.09
C GLU A 102 8.15 12.63 0.13
N LEU A 103 6.86 12.69 -0.22
CA LEU A 103 6.00 11.52 -0.35
C LEU A 103 6.57 10.52 -1.35
N LYS A 104 6.95 10.99 -2.54
CA LYS A 104 7.56 10.14 -3.57
C LYS A 104 8.79 9.41 -3.05
N ASN A 105 9.71 10.11 -2.39
CA ASN A 105 10.90 9.50 -1.83
C ASN A 105 10.56 8.44 -0.75
N LEU A 106 9.58 8.70 0.12
CA LEU A 106 9.14 7.74 1.15
C LEU A 106 8.56 6.47 0.52
N ILE A 107 7.69 6.63 -0.49
CA ILE A 107 7.07 5.51 -1.20
C ILE A 107 8.12 4.72 -1.99
N GLU A 108 8.95 5.38 -2.79
CA GLU A 108 10.01 4.73 -3.57
C GLU A 108 10.98 3.97 -2.68
N THR A 109 11.40 4.57 -1.56
CA THR A 109 12.26 3.90 -0.58
C THR A 109 11.59 2.64 -0.05
N THR A 110 10.35 2.75 0.45
CA THR A 110 9.59 1.61 0.99
C THR A 110 9.50 0.47 -0.03
N LEU A 111 9.07 0.77 -1.25
CA LEU A 111 8.87 -0.22 -2.31
C LEU A 111 10.18 -0.86 -2.77
N ASN A 112 11.26 -0.08 -2.89
CA ASN A 112 12.57 -0.60 -3.27
C ASN A 112 13.12 -1.58 -2.24
N TYR A 113 12.99 -1.26 -0.95
CA TYR A 113 13.48 -2.13 0.12
C TYR A 113 12.60 -3.38 0.27
N LYS A 114 11.27 -3.27 0.21
CA LYS A 114 10.38 -4.44 0.17
C LYS A 114 10.70 -5.36 -1.01
N ALA A 115 10.85 -4.78 -2.21
CA ALA A 115 11.16 -5.54 -3.42
C ALA A 115 12.52 -6.26 -3.36
N LYS A 116 13.48 -5.74 -2.59
CA LYS A 116 14.85 -6.26 -2.49
C LYS A 116 15.03 -7.27 -1.36
N PHE A 117 14.45 -7.02 -0.19
CA PHE A 117 14.73 -7.79 1.02
C PHE A 117 13.64 -8.80 1.37
N VAL A 118 12.37 -8.43 1.18
CA VAL A 118 11.20 -9.27 1.54
C VAL A 118 10.74 -10.12 0.36
N ASP A 119 10.71 -9.52 -0.83
CA ASP A 119 10.07 -10.10 -2.02
C ASP A 119 10.95 -11.10 -2.77
N GLN A 120 11.49 -12.09 -2.06
CA GLN A 120 12.32 -13.14 -2.64
C GLN A 120 11.47 -14.16 -3.41
N LYS A 121 11.93 -14.55 -4.61
CA LYS A 121 11.15 -15.36 -5.57
C LYS A 121 10.62 -16.67 -4.97
N GLU A 122 11.39 -17.33 -4.12
CA GLU A 122 11.05 -18.61 -3.50
C GLU A 122 9.90 -18.49 -2.49
N ILE A 123 9.77 -17.34 -1.85
CA ILE A 123 8.75 -17.05 -0.84
C ILE A 123 7.41 -16.72 -1.51
N VAL A 124 7.45 -15.96 -2.60
CA VAL A 124 6.26 -15.27 -3.15
C VAL A 124 5.42 -16.13 -4.10
N GLN A 125 5.99 -17.18 -4.68
CA GLN A 125 5.30 -18.02 -5.68
C GLN A 125 4.10 -18.79 -5.11
N ASN A 126 4.05 -19.04 -3.80
CA ASN A 126 2.97 -19.80 -3.17
C ASN A 126 2.09 -18.96 -2.24
N LEU A 127 2.30 -17.64 -2.22
CA LEU A 127 1.54 -16.72 -1.37
C LEU A 127 0.32 -16.17 -2.11
N ARG A 128 -0.72 -15.89 -1.35
CA ARG A 128 -1.76 -14.94 -1.74
C ARG A 128 -1.45 -13.63 -1.04
N GLU A 129 -1.17 -12.60 -1.79
CA GLU A 129 -0.83 -11.30 -1.22
C GLU A 129 -1.91 -10.27 -1.55
N LYS A 130 -2.28 -9.48 -0.54
CA LYS A 130 -3.06 -8.26 -0.71
C LYS A 130 -2.12 -7.07 -0.54
N ILE A 131 -2.02 -6.25 -1.59
CA ILE A 131 -1.18 -5.05 -1.63
C ILE A 131 -2.11 -3.85 -1.71
N GLU A 132 -1.95 -2.88 -0.81
CA GLU A 132 -2.83 -1.73 -0.72
C GLU A 132 -2.03 -0.42 -0.64
N PHE A 133 -2.50 0.59 -1.35
CA PHE A 133 -1.99 1.95 -1.26
C PHE A 133 -3.16 2.90 -1.04
N GLU A 134 -3.11 3.69 0.01
CA GLU A 134 -4.04 4.80 0.24
C GLU A 134 -3.23 6.09 0.34
N ILE A 135 -3.20 6.82 -0.77
CA ILE A 135 -2.27 7.93 -1.00
C ILE A 135 -3.03 9.16 -1.52
N PRO A 136 -2.50 10.39 -1.28
CA PRO A 136 -3.04 11.58 -1.88
C PRO A 136 -3.14 11.45 -3.41
N SER A 137 -4.12 12.13 -4.00
CA SER A 137 -4.39 12.08 -5.43
C SER A 137 -3.34 12.83 -6.25
N VAL A 138 -2.11 12.30 -6.29
CA VAL A 138 -0.93 12.86 -6.97
C VAL A 138 -0.30 11.85 -7.93
N ILE A 139 0.19 12.34 -9.06
CA ILE A 139 0.81 11.49 -10.10
C ILE A 139 2.27 11.14 -9.76
N SER A 140 2.93 11.92 -8.89
CA SER A 140 4.37 11.79 -8.59
C SER A 140 4.78 10.38 -8.12
N VAL A 141 3.89 9.69 -7.40
CA VAL A 141 4.09 8.33 -6.86
C VAL A 141 3.66 7.21 -7.80
N MET A 142 2.90 7.54 -8.86
CA MET A 142 2.26 6.57 -9.75
C MET A 142 3.27 5.61 -10.37
N HIS A 143 4.35 6.13 -10.95
CA HIS A 143 5.37 5.29 -11.60
C HIS A 143 6.02 4.30 -10.63
N ALA A 144 6.29 4.71 -9.39
CA ALA A 144 6.88 3.83 -8.37
C ALA A 144 5.94 2.67 -8.01
N ILE A 145 4.65 2.98 -7.84
CA ILE A 145 3.62 1.98 -7.53
C ILE A 145 3.42 1.02 -8.70
N LEU A 146 3.29 1.53 -9.93
CA LEU A 146 3.10 0.71 -11.13
C LEU A 146 4.29 -0.21 -11.37
N ASP A 147 5.52 0.30 -11.29
CA ASP A 147 6.74 -0.50 -11.46
C ASP A 147 6.84 -1.60 -10.40
N TYR A 148 6.50 -1.27 -9.14
CA TYR A 148 6.44 -2.26 -8.05
C TYR A 148 5.41 -3.36 -8.33
N LEU A 149 4.18 -3.00 -8.68
CA LEU A 149 3.11 -3.96 -8.98
C LEU A 149 3.45 -4.86 -10.17
N MET A 150 4.04 -4.30 -11.23
CA MET A 150 4.48 -5.06 -12.41
C MET A 150 5.57 -6.07 -12.06
N LYS A 151 6.62 -5.65 -11.34
CA LYS A 151 7.67 -6.55 -10.85
C LYS A 151 7.09 -7.62 -9.93
N ARG A 152 6.05 -7.28 -9.16
CA ARG A 152 5.43 -8.22 -8.23
C ARG A 152 4.68 -9.33 -8.94
N VAL A 153 3.82 -9.01 -9.90
CA VAL A 153 3.11 -10.04 -10.69
C VAL A 153 4.05 -10.89 -11.53
N GLU A 154 5.13 -10.31 -12.04
CA GLU A 154 6.16 -11.04 -12.78
C GLU A 154 6.89 -12.04 -11.89
N LYS A 155 7.28 -11.63 -10.67
CA LYS A 155 7.93 -12.51 -9.69
C LYS A 155 7.04 -13.69 -9.27
N ILE A 156 5.75 -13.44 -9.08
CA ILE A 156 4.75 -14.48 -8.77
C ILE A 156 4.53 -15.39 -9.99
N GLY A 157 4.71 -14.87 -11.20
CA GLY A 157 4.60 -15.63 -12.46
C GLY A 157 3.18 -15.73 -13.01
N VAL A 158 2.26 -14.92 -12.49
CA VAL A 158 0.83 -14.93 -12.90
C VAL A 158 0.59 -14.17 -14.20
N VAL A 159 1.40 -13.14 -14.47
CA VAL A 159 1.34 -12.35 -15.70
C VAL A 159 2.75 -12.22 -16.26
N ASN A 160 2.90 -12.41 -17.57
CA ASN A 160 4.13 -12.05 -18.26
C ASN A 160 4.06 -10.56 -18.64
N ALA A 161 4.95 -9.75 -18.06
CA ALA A 161 4.94 -8.30 -18.22
C ALA A 161 5.20 -7.85 -19.67
N GLU A 162 6.02 -8.58 -20.45
CA GLU A 162 6.38 -8.23 -21.83
C GLU A 162 5.24 -8.47 -22.84
N SER A 163 4.36 -9.41 -22.55
CA SER A 163 3.27 -9.83 -23.44
C SER A 163 1.89 -9.35 -22.99
N SER A 164 1.82 -8.64 -21.87
CA SER A 164 0.57 -8.16 -21.28
C SER A 164 0.41 -6.65 -21.46
N ASN A 165 -0.81 -6.21 -21.75
CA ASN A 165 -1.19 -4.79 -21.72
C ASN A 165 -1.46 -4.27 -20.29
N LEU A 166 -1.05 -5.02 -19.26
CA LEU A 166 -1.35 -4.70 -17.86
C LEU A 166 -0.82 -3.32 -17.45
N PHE A 167 0.40 -2.95 -17.84
CA PHE A 167 0.95 -1.64 -17.51
C PHE A 167 0.06 -0.52 -18.05
N VAL A 168 -0.34 -0.61 -19.33
CA VAL A 168 -1.21 0.39 -19.96
C VAL A 168 -2.58 0.45 -19.27
N ALA A 169 -3.17 -0.71 -18.95
CA ALA A 169 -4.45 -0.76 -18.26
C ALA A 169 -4.39 -0.11 -16.87
N LEU A 170 -3.32 -0.35 -16.11
CA LEU A 170 -3.14 0.25 -14.79
C LEU A 170 -2.80 1.73 -14.86
N ASP A 171 -1.95 2.15 -15.80
CA ASP A 171 -1.60 3.56 -16.05
C ASP A 171 -2.85 4.38 -16.37
N GLU A 172 -3.68 3.90 -17.31
CA GLU A 172 -4.96 4.56 -17.65
C GLU A 172 -5.94 4.58 -16.48
N ALA A 173 -6.07 3.48 -15.73
CA ALA A 173 -6.93 3.43 -14.55
C ALA A 173 -6.49 4.44 -13.48
N PHE A 174 -5.19 4.58 -13.25
CA PHE A 174 -4.62 5.53 -12.30
C PHE A 174 -4.82 6.98 -12.75
N VAL A 175 -4.57 7.27 -14.04
CA VAL A 175 -4.83 8.58 -14.63
C VAL A 175 -6.32 8.92 -14.52
N ASN A 176 -7.21 7.97 -14.80
CA ASN A 176 -8.65 8.18 -14.64
C ASN A 176 -9.00 8.54 -13.20
N ALA A 177 -8.50 7.81 -12.21
CA ALA A 177 -8.75 8.10 -10.81
C ALA A 177 -8.24 9.49 -10.39
N VAL A 178 -6.98 9.83 -10.71
CA VAL A 178 -6.35 11.09 -10.27
C VAL A 178 -6.89 12.30 -11.03
N LYS A 179 -6.88 12.23 -12.37
CA LYS A 179 -7.18 13.38 -13.24
C LYS A 179 -8.68 13.56 -13.47
N HIS A 180 -9.41 12.47 -13.68
CA HIS A 180 -10.80 12.56 -14.11
C HIS A 180 -11.77 12.43 -12.92
N GLY A 181 -11.53 11.45 -12.04
CA GLY A 181 -12.30 11.25 -10.81
C GLY A 181 -12.05 12.36 -9.78
N ASN A 182 -10.83 12.43 -9.28
CA ASN A 182 -10.43 13.39 -8.25
C ASN A 182 -10.09 14.78 -8.78
N LYS A 183 -9.97 14.98 -10.09
CA LYS A 183 -9.69 16.30 -10.71
C LYS A 183 -8.42 16.97 -10.18
N PHE A 184 -7.38 16.18 -9.89
CA PHE A 184 -6.14 16.63 -9.24
C PHE A 184 -6.34 17.28 -7.87
N ASP A 185 -7.46 17.00 -7.21
CA ASP A 185 -7.69 17.46 -5.86
C ASP A 185 -6.79 16.68 -4.90
N VAL A 186 -5.67 17.32 -4.52
CA VAL A 186 -4.71 16.74 -3.58
C VAL A 186 -5.32 16.50 -2.21
N ALA A 187 -6.50 17.08 -1.89
CA ALA A 187 -7.28 16.81 -0.68
C ALA A 187 -8.08 15.49 -0.76
N LYS A 188 -8.12 14.84 -1.93
CA LYS A 188 -8.73 13.50 -2.14
C LYS A 188 -7.68 12.39 -2.19
N PHE A 189 -8.09 11.17 -1.90
CA PHE A 189 -7.28 9.97 -1.93
C PHE A 189 -7.54 9.16 -3.19
N VAL A 190 -6.52 8.43 -3.62
CA VAL A 190 -6.68 7.29 -4.52
C VAL A 190 -6.34 6.05 -3.73
N ARG A 191 -7.24 5.06 -3.76
CA ARG A 191 -7.03 3.75 -3.18
C ARG A 191 -6.68 2.78 -4.30
N ILE A 192 -5.55 2.12 -4.17
CA ILE A 192 -5.13 1.04 -5.07
C ILE A 192 -5.07 -0.23 -4.26
N SER A 193 -5.76 -1.27 -4.71
CA SER A 193 -5.62 -2.62 -4.17
C SER A 193 -5.21 -3.60 -5.26
N ALA A 194 -4.30 -4.50 -4.92
CA ALA A 194 -3.94 -5.64 -5.76
C ALA A 194 -4.03 -6.92 -4.93
N GLU A 195 -4.85 -7.86 -5.39
CA GLU A 195 -4.90 -9.23 -4.87
C GLU A 195 -4.17 -10.12 -5.86
N VAL A 196 -3.01 -10.63 -5.46
CA VAL A 196 -2.12 -11.39 -6.35
C VAL A 196 -1.87 -12.78 -5.79
N SER A 197 -1.97 -13.78 -6.65
CA SER A 197 -1.63 -15.17 -6.37
C SER A 197 -1.06 -15.84 -7.61
N ALA A 198 -0.58 -17.07 -7.48
CA ALA A 198 -0.14 -17.87 -8.64
C ALA A 198 -1.25 -18.14 -9.68
N LYS A 199 -2.53 -17.93 -9.34
CA LYS A 199 -3.67 -18.22 -10.23
C LYS A 199 -4.21 -16.99 -10.95
N GLU A 200 -4.27 -15.88 -10.23
CA GLU A 200 -4.87 -14.64 -10.73
C GLU A 200 -4.25 -13.42 -10.06
N ALA A 201 -4.32 -12.30 -10.78
CA ALA A 201 -4.02 -10.97 -10.28
C ALA A 201 -5.25 -10.09 -10.53
N ARG A 202 -5.81 -9.54 -9.47
CA ARG A 202 -6.91 -8.57 -9.52
C ARG A 202 -6.39 -7.22 -9.03
N PHE A 203 -6.72 -6.18 -9.77
CA PHE A 203 -6.38 -4.81 -9.43
C PHE A 203 -7.65 -3.98 -9.33
N THR A 204 -7.72 -3.13 -8.32
CA THR A 204 -8.80 -2.15 -8.13
C THR A 204 -8.17 -0.80 -7.88
N ILE A 205 -8.63 0.23 -8.60
CA ILE A 205 -8.21 1.61 -8.42
C ILE A 205 -9.49 2.41 -8.18
N GLU A 206 -9.57 3.07 -7.04
CA GLU A 206 -10.74 3.81 -6.60
C GLU A 206 -10.37 5.26 -6.32
N ASP A 207 -11.17 6.18 -6.86
CA ASP A 207 -11.13 7.61 -6.57
C ASP A 207 -12.33 8.04 -5.71
N GLU A 208 -12.29 9.29 -5.23
CA GLU A 208 -13.36 9.91 -4.44
C GLU A 208 -14.16 10.91 -5.30
N GLY A 209 -14.19 10.70 -6.61
CA GLY A 209 -15.00 11.44 -7.56
C GLY A 209 -16.48 11.09 -7.47
N GLU A 210 -17.31 11.85 -8.19
CA GLU A 210 -18.76 11.63 -8.25
C GLU A 210 -19.14 10.39 -9.09
N GLY A 211 -18.14 9.75 -9.71
CA GLY A 211 -18.33 8.66 -10.66
C GLY A 211 -18.96 9.13 -11.97
N PHE A 212 -19.56 8.19 -12.69
CA PHE A 212 -20.30 8.45 -13.91
C PHE A 212 -21.52 7.52 -13.99
N ASP A 213 -22.53 7.93 -14.75
CA ASP A 213 -23.66 7.05 -15.05
C ASP A 213 -23.24 5.99 -16.08
N VAL A 214 -23.15 4.74 -15.63
CA VAL A 214 -22.81 3.57 -16.45
C VAL A 214 -23.76 3.40 -17.64
N ASN A 215 -25.02 3.84 -17.50
CA ASN A 215 -26.01 3.73 -18.57
C ASN A 215 -25.92 4.86 -19.60
N GLY A 216 -25.09 5.88 -19.35
CA GLY A 216 -24.87 7.03 -20.22
C GLY A 216 -23.64 6.93 -21.12
N ILE A 217 -22.90 5.81 -21.06
CA ILE A 217 -21.71 5.57 -21.90
C ILE A 217 -22.15 4.95 -23.25
N PRO A 218 -21.63 5.44 -24.40
CA PRO A 218 -21.98 4.96 -25.74
C PRO A 218 -21.58 3.50 -26.02
#